data_AF-A0A969CP94-F1
#
_entry.id   AF-A0A969CP94-F1
#
_cell.length_a   1.000
_cell.length_b   1.000
_cell.length_c   1.000
_cell.angle_alpha   90.00
_cell.angle_beta   90.00
_cell.angle_gamma   90.00
#
_symmetry.space_group_name_H-M   'P 1'
#
loop_
_entity.id
_entity.type
_entity.pdbx_description
1 polymer ?
#
loop_
_entity_poly.entity_id
_entity_poly.type
_entity_poly.pdbx_seq_one_letter_code
_entity_poly.pdbx_strand_id
1 'polypeptide(L)'
;MLEFALKQLWTEATKHRTRQLTNQAYDEIGGIQEALGKYAEEVYDQVIKEYQPKQIRRVFTQLVRPGETTGTEDTRRLATRQEIGEENWELVTRLNSEDMRLVVIGYDEVTSEETVEVVHEALILGWGRLKEWMKSDRTFRTWQERLRGVMRQWEVTNNDEGALLHGVPLAEAEDWLQQRREEISSPERVFIEKSLGLRDRLRREEEERRQRELQQEKKARKAAQTRTGVAIASTILVSAAAIFAFHQWNEVQKQYKNAKLQAESKTASGTYNLMG
;
A
#
# COMPACT_ATOMS: atom_id res chain seq x y z
N MET A 1 -16.60 -10.65 37.67
CA MET A 1 -15.78 -11.74 38.24
C MET A 1 -16.45 -12.43 39.44
N LEU A 2 -16.63 -11.77 40.60
CA LEU A 2 -17.15 -12.43 41.80
C LEU A 2 -18.62 -12.91 41.67
N GLU A 3 -19.50 -12.06 41.13
CA GLU A 3 -20.93 -12.37 41.01
C GLU A 3 -21.22 -13.57 40.10
N PHE A 4 -20.55 -13.65 38.95
CA PHE A 4 -20.67 -14.79 38.03
C PHE A 4 -20.14 -16.09 38.66
N ALA A 5 -18.96 -16.02 39.31
CA ALA A 5 -18.36 -17.17 40.00
C ALA A 5 -19.27 -17.69 41.13
N LEU A 6 -19.84 -16.79 41.93
CA LEU A 6 -20.77 -17.14 43.00
C LEU A 6 -22.07 -17.74 42.46
N LYS A 7 -22.63 -17.21 41.36
CA LYS A 7 -23.82 -17.76 40.71
C LYS A 7 -23.58 -19.18 40.19
N GLN A 8 -22.43 -19.42 39.56
CA GLN A 8 -22.02 -20.75 39.07
C GLN A 8 -21.83 -21.74 40.23
N LEU A 9 -21.06 -21.37 41.25
CA LEU A 9 -20.86 -22.22 42.43
C LEU A 9 -22.20 -22.53 43.13
N TRP A 10 -23.13 -21.58 43.17
CA TRP A 10 -24.47 -21.78 43.73
C TRP A 10 -25.31 -22.75 42.90
N THR A 11 -25.30 -22.63 41.58
CA THR A 11 -26.01 -23.56 40.67
C THR A 11 -25.49 -25.00 40.85
N GLU A 12 -24.17 -25.18 40.88
CA GLU A 12 -23.58 -26.52 41.00
C GLU A 12 -23.77 -27.10 42.40
N ALA A 13 -23.66 -26.27 43.45
CA ALA A 13 -24.02 -26.67 44.82
C ALA A 13 -25.50 -27.11 44.92
N THR A 14 -26.40 -26.38 44.25
CA THR A 14 -27.83 -26.74 44.21
C THR A 14 -28.06 -28.06 43.48
N LYS A 15 -27.38 -28.28 42.34
CA LYS A 15 -27.46 -29.52 41.54
C LYS A 15 -26.93 -30.73 42.31
N HIS A 16 -25.86 -30.56 43.09
CA HIS A 16 -25.32 -31.61 43.96
C HIS A 16 -25.95 -31.67 45.35
N ARG A 17 -26.99 -30.85 45.63
CA ARG A 17 -27.66 -30.71 46.94
C ARG A 17 -26.70 -30.41 48.10
N THR A 18 -25.58 -29.75 47.83
CA THR A 18 -24.64 -29.29 48.84
C THR A 18 -24.98 -27.85 49.23
N ARG A 19 -24.81 -27.51 50.51
CA ARG A 19 -25.03 -26.14 51.05
C ARG A 19 -23.73 -25.36 51.24
N GLN A 20 -22.63 -25.83 50.65
CA GLN A 20 -21.29 -25.30 50.86
C GLN A 20 -20.63 -25.01 49.51
N LEU A 21 -20.14 -23.78 49.36
CA LEU A 21 -19.27 -23.38 48.25
C LEU A 21 -17.83 -23.66 48.72
N THR A 22 -17.20 -24.71 48.20
CA THR A 22 -15.84 -25.12 48.61
C THR A 22 -14.80 -24.68 47.59
N ASN A 23 -13.57 -24.42 48.04
CA ASN A 23 -12.45 -24.15 47.14
C ASN A 23 -12.16 -25.36 46.21
N GLN A 24 -12.38 -26.57 46.72
CA GLN A 24 -12.34 -27.80 45.94
C GLN A 24 -13.39 -27.82 44.81
N ALA A 25 -14.64 -27.39 45.05
CA ALA A 25 -15.65 -27.28 44.00
C ALA A 25 -15.33 -26.17 42.98
N TYR A 26 -14.59 -25.14 43.39
CA TYR A 26 -14.08 -24.08 42.51
C TYR A 26 -12.95 -24.58 41.59
N ASP A 27 -12.06 -25.44 42.10
CA ASP A 27 -11.00 -26.08 41.31
C ASP A 27 -11.56 -27.21 40.41
N GLU A 28 -12.58 -27.96 40.88
CA GLU A 28 -13.23 -29.05 40.14
C GLU A 28 -14.05 -28.58 38.92
N ILE A 29 -14.52 -27.32 38.90
CA ILE A 29 -15.15 -26.71 37.71
C ILE A 29 -14.13 -26.08 36.74
N GLY A 30 -12.82 -26.26 36.98
CA GLY A 30 -11.74 -25.65 36.19
C GLY A 30 -11.54 -24.15 36.45
N GLY A 31 -12.04 -23.65 37.57
CA GLY A 31 -12.08 -22.22 37.89
C GLY A 31 -13.04 -21.41 37.02
N ILE A 32 -12.95 -20.08 37.13
CA ILE A 32 -13.82 -19.11 36.43
C ILE A 32 -13.67 -19.20 34.89
N GLN A 33 -12.49 -19.57 34.40
CA GLN A 33 -12.19 -19.63 32.97
C GLN A 33 -12.99 -20.73 32.27
N GLU A 34 -13.00 -21.95 32.81
CA GLU A 34 -13.73 -23.06 32.17
C GLU A 34 -15.25 -22.86 32.26
N ALA A 35 -15.76 -22.34 33.37
CA ALA A 35 -17.18 -22.00 33.50
C ALA A 35 -17.63 -20.91 32.50
N LEU A 36 -16.83 -19.86 32.30
CA LEU A 36 -17.09 -18.85 31.26
C LEU A 36 -16.98 -19.44 29.85
N GLY A 37 -16.05 -20.35 29.62
CA GLY A 37 -15.91 -21.05 28.34
C GLY A 37 -17.15 -21.89 28.00
N LYS A 38 -17.68 -22.67 28.96
CA LYS A 38 -18.92 -23.45 28.78
C LYS A 38 -20.12 -22.54 28.50
N TYR A 39 -20.27 -21.46 29.26
CA TYR A 39 -21.32 -20.48 29.03
C TYR A 39 -21.21 -19.81 27.65
N ALA A 40 -19.98 -19.46 27.21
CA ALA A 40 -19.77 -18.90 25.89
C ALA A 40 -20.15 -19.88 24.76
N GLU A 41 -19.92 -21.19 24.92
CA GLU A 41 -20.42 -22.20 23.98
C GLU A 41 -21.96 -22.29 23.99
N GLU A 42 -22.60 -22.26 25.16
CA GLU A 42 -24.06 -22.26 25.25
C GLU A 42 -24.71 -21.05 24.56
N VAL A 43 -24.10 -19.87 24.70
CA VAL A 43 -24.54 -18.66 23.99
C VAL A 43 -24.27 -18.79 22.49
N TYR A 44 -23.11 -19.32 22.09
CA TYR A 44 -22.80 -19.57 20.69
C TYR A 44 -23.84 -20.46 20.01
N ASP A 45 -24.22 -21.57 20.65
CA ASP A 45 -25.23 -22.51 20.14
C ASP A 45 -26.63 -21.90 20.02
N GLN A 46 -26.92 -20.84 20.77
CA GLN A 46 -28.14 -20.07 20.64
C GLN A 46 -28.06 -19.08 19.48
N VAL A 47 -26.99 -18.29 19.42
CA VAL A 47 -26.80 -17.22 18.44
C VAL A 47 -26.64 -17.76 17.02
N ILE A 48 -26.02 -18.92 16.84
CA ILE A 48 -25.85 -19.55 15.51
C ILE A 48 -27.17 -19.93 14.82
N LYS A 49 -28.29 -19.93 15.56
CA LYS A 49 -29.63 -20.15 14.99
C LYS A 49 -30.15 -18.93 14.22
N GLU A 50 -29.68 -17.75 14.58
CA GLU A 50 -30.11 -16.46 14.03
C GLU A 50 -29.01 -15.82 13.15
N TYR A 51 -27.74 -16.07 13.46
CA TYR A 51 -26.59 -15.43 12.81
C TYR A 51 -25.63 -16.43 12.18
N GLN A 52 -24.90 -16.00 11.15
CA GLN A 52 -23.97 -16.89 10.45
C GLN A 52 -22.72 -17.19 11.29
N PRO A 53 -22.17 -18.42 11.26
CA PRO A 53 -20.97 -18.78 12.02
C PRO A 53 -19.76 -17.87 11.74
N LYS A 54 -19.59 -17.47 10.48
CA LYS A 54 -18.52 -16.55 10.06
C LYS A 54 -18.67 -15.16 10.67
N GLN A 55 -19.90 -14.69 10.81
CA GLN A 55 -20.24 -13.41 11.41
C GLN A 55 -19.84 -13.37 12.88
N ILE A 56 -20.23 -14.41 13.62
CA ILE A 56 -19.92 -14.56 15.05
C ILE A 56 -18.40 -14.63 15.27
N ARG A 57 -17.71 -15.46 14.48
CA ARG A 57 -16.25 -15.54 14.52
C ARG A 57 -15.62 -14.16 14.28
N ARG A 58 -16.06 -13.43 13.26
CA ARG A 58 -15.52 -12.10 12.92
C ARG A 58 -15.72 -11.11 14.06
N VAL A 59 -16.89 -11.07 14.69
CA VAL A 59 -17.11 -10.19 15.86
C VAL A 59 -16.10 -10.51 16.96
N PHE A 60 -16.03 -11.76 17.42
CA PHE A 60 -15.17 -12.09 18.55
C PHE A 60 -13.68 -11.96 18.25
N THR A 61 -13.21 -12.31 17.04
CA THR A 61 -11.79 -12.12 16.70
C THR A 61 -11.41 -10.64 16.61
N GLN A 62 -12.36 -9.74 16.29
CA GLN A 62 -12.14 -8.30 16.31
C GLN A 62 -11.97 -7.72 17.73
N LEU A 63 -12.54 -8.37 18.74
CA LEU A 63 -12.46 -7.97 20.16
C LEU A 63 -11.21 -8.50 20.89
N VAL A 64 -10.34 -9.20 20.17
CA VAL A 64 -9.11 -9.79 20.72
C VAL A 64 -7.89 -9.20 20.01
N ARG A 65 -6.91 -8.78 20.80
CA ARG A 65 -5.58 -8.43 20.33
C ARG A 65 -4.66 -9.65 20.50
N PRO A 66 -4.04 -10.15 19.42
CA PRO A 66 -3.09 -11.25 19.54
C PRO A 66 -1.84 -10.80 20.30
N GLY A 67 -1.30 -11.67 21.15
CA GLY A 67 0.00 -11.44 21.80
C GLY A 67 1.13 -11.22 20.79
N GLU A 68 1.98 -10.23 21.04
CA GLU A 68 3.02 -9.77 20.09
C GLU A 68 4.19 -10.75 19.93
N THR A 69 4.51 -11.52 20.98
CA THR A 69 5.62 -12.48 20.99
C THR A 69 5.08 -13.89 21.21
N THR A 70 5.82 -14.91 20.74
CA THR A 70 5.51 -16.31 21.04
C THR A 70 5.46 -16.52 22.56
N GLY A 71 4.29 -16.87 23.08
CA GLY A 71 4.06 -17.09 24.51
C GLY A 71 3.41 -15.91 25.24
N THR A 72 3.20 -14.76 24.59
CA THR A 72 2.35 -13.69 25.14
C THR A 72 0.88 -14.07 24.97
N GLU A 73 0.08 -13.92 26.02
CA GLU A 73 -1.35 -14.22 25.97
C GLU A 73 -2.12 -13.22 25.11
N ASP A 74 -3.20 -13.69 24.50
CA ASP A 74 -4.11 -12.83 23.76
C ASP A 74 -4.94 -12.01 24.74
N THR A 75 -5.09 -10.72 24.48
CA THR A 75 -5.74 -9.78 25.40
C THR A 75 -7.02 -9.19 24.82
N ARG A 76 -7.88 -8.67 25.69
CA ARG A 76 -9.10 -7.98 25.24
C ARG A 76 -8.77 -6.67 24.54
N ARG A 77 -9.57 -6.32 23.53
CA ARG A 77 -9.45 -5.10 22.75
C ARG A 77 -10.79 -4.40 22.64
N LEU A 78 -10.78 -3.08 22.79
CA LEU A 78 -11.91 -2.22 22.44
C LEU A 78 -11.96 -2.08 20.91
N ALA A 79 -13.12 -2.37 20.32
CA ALA A 79 -13.35 -2.19 18.89
C ALA A 79 -14.46 -1.19 18.64
N THR A 80 -14.33 -0.32 17.64
CA THR A 80 -15.39 0.63 17.28
C THR A 80 -16.48 -0.05 16.44
N ARG A 81 -17.67 0.55 16.41
CA ARG A 81 -18.75 0.10 15.53
C ARG A 81 -18.33 0.01 14.06
N GLN A 82 -17.48 0.94 13.60
CA GLN A 82 -16.94 0.91 12.23
C GLN A 82 -15.98 -0.27 12.00
N GLU A 83 -15.18 -0.64 13.00
CA GLU A 83 -14.28 -1.80 12.91
C GLU A 83 -15.04 -3.13 12.89
N ILE A 84 -16.14 -3.21 13.65
CA ILE A 84 -17.02 -4.37 13.68
C ILE A 84 -17.85 -4.50 12.40
N GLY A 85 -18.31 -3.37 11.85
CA GLY A 85 -19.18 -3.29 10.69
C GLY A 85 -20.65 -3.23 11.09
N GLU A 86 -21.40 -2.37 10.40
CA GLU A 86 -22.83 -2.14 10.64
C GLU A 86 -23.65 -3.42 10.52
N GLU A 87 -23.27 -4.32 9.61
CA GLU A 87 -23.92 -5.60 9.41
C GLU A 87 -23.82 -6.54 10.63
N ASN A 88 -22.89 -6.27 11.54
CA ASN A 88 -22.63 -7.08 12.74
C ASN A 88 -23.15 -6.43 14.02
N TRP A 89 -23.70 -5.21 13.95
CA TRP A 89 -24.07 -4.46 15.15
C TRP A 89 -25.32 -5.01 15.84
N GLU A 90 -26.25 -5.58 15.07
CA GLU A 90 -27.41 -6.30 15.63
C GLU A 90 -26.96 -7.50 16.49
N LEU A 91 -25.98 -8.25 15.99
CA LEU A 91 -25.34 -9.35 16.73
C LEU A 91 -24.65 -8.84 18.00
N VAL A 92 -23.90 -7.73 17.93
CA VAL A 92 -23.27 -7.12 19.11
C VAL A 92 -24.31 -6.72 20.15
N THR A 93 -25.40 -6.09 19.72
CA THR A 93 -26.53 -5.71 20.59
C THR A 93 -27.14 -6.95 21.25
N ARG A 94 -27.29 -8.04 20.49
CA ARG A 94 -27.78 -9.31 21.02
C ARG A 94 -26.81 -9.93 22.03
N LEU A 95 -25.50 -9.89 21.79
CA LEU A 95 -24.49 -10.41 22.71
C LEU A 95 -24.35 -9.58 24.00
N ASN A 96 -24.75 -8.31 23.98
CA ASN A 96 -24.76 -7.38 25.11
C ASN A 96 -26.04 -7.47 25.97
N SER A 97 -27.04 -8.24 25.52
CA SER A 97 -28.31 -8.36 26.24
C SER A 97 -28.15 -9.02 27.61
N GLU A 98 -29.12 -8.81 28.50
CA GLU A 98 -29.04 -9.30 29.88
C GLU A 98 -28.93 -10.82 30.00
N ASP A 99 -29.45 -11.57 29.03
CA ASP A 99 -29.42 -13.03 28.95
C ASP A 99 -28.08 -13.60 28.44
N MET A 100 -27.30 -12.84 27.67
CA MET A 100 -26.05 -13.31 27.04
C MET A 100 -24.78 -12.69 27.63
N ARG A 101 -24.76 -11.38 27.87
CA ARG A 101 -23.66 -10.62 28.51
C ARG A 101 -22.24 -11.08 28.14
N LEU A 102 -21.95 -11.39 26.88
CA LEU A 102 -20.60 -11.79 26.44
C LEU A 102 -19.74 -10.59 26.05
N VAL A 103 -20.40 -9.50 25.66
CA VAL A 103 -19.77 -8.24 25.27
C VAL A 103 -20.39 -7.08 26.04
N VAL A 104 -19.68 -5.97 26.09
CA VAL A 104 -20.15 -4.71 26.67
C VAL A 104 -20.06 -3.64 25.60
N ILE A 105 -21.16 -2.92 25.39
CA ILE A 105 -21.20 -1.75 24.51
C ILE A 105 -20.87 -0.51 25.35
N GLY A 106 -19.89 0.27 24.87
CA GLY A 106 -19.47 1.55 25.43
C GLY A 106 -19.56 2.68 24.41
N TYR A 107 -19.03 3.84 24.78
CA TYR A 107 -19.02 5.03 23.95
C TYR A 107 -17.68 5.75 24.10
N ASP A 108 -17.03 6.06 22.98
CA ASP A 108 -15.83 6.87 22.95
C ASP A 108 -16.23 8.35 22.88
N GLU A 109 -15.93 9.12 23.92
CA GLU A 109 -16.30 10.54 24.01
C GLU A 109 -15.56 11.42 23.01
N VAL A 110 -14.36 11.02 22.58
CA VAL A 110 -13.51 11.81 21.68
C VAL A 110 -14.00 11.66 20.24
N THR A 111 -14.26 10.43 19.82
CA THR A 111 -14.73 10.13 18.46
C THR A 111 -16.25 10.18 18.32
N SER A 112 -16.97 10.22 19.45
CA SER A 112 -18.43 10.12 19.49
C SER A 112 -18.96 8.82 18.86
N GLU A 113 -18.19 7.73 18.97
CA GLU A 113 -18.52 6.42 18.39
C GLU A 113 -18.87 5.38 19.46
N GLU A 114 -19.82 4.51 19.13
CA GLU A 114 -20.07 3.31 19.93
C GLU A 114 -18.89 2.34 19.81
N THR A 115 -18.55 1.74 20.94
CA THR A 115 -17.48 0.76 21.06
C THR A 115 -17.98 -0.52 21.68
N VAL A 116 -17.25 -1.61 21.47
CA VAL A 116 -17.57 -2.91 22.05
C VAL A 116 -16.29 -3.60 22.49
N GLU A 117 -16.36 -4.30 23.62
CA GLU A 117 -15.31 -5.20 24.09
C GLU A 117 -15.92 -6.47 24.68
N VAL A 118 -15.12 -7.53 24.81
CA VAL A 118 -15.55 -8.71 25.59
C VAL A 118 -15.69 -8.32 27.06
N VAL A 119 -16.72 -8.86 27.71
CA VAL A 119 -17.03 -8.52 29.12
C VAL A 119 -15.85 -8.82 30.05
N HIS A 120 -15.14 -9.93 29.80
CA HIS A 120 -14.07 -10.43 30.66
C HIS A 120 -12.96 -11.09 29.83
N GLU A 121 -11.70 -10.80 30.16
CA GLU A 121 -10.52 -11.43 29.52
C GLU A 121 -10.44 -12.94 29.77
N ALA A 122 -10.99 -13.41 30.88
CA ALA A 122 -11.14 -14.84 31.17
C ALA A 122 -11.93 -15.61 30.11
N LEU A 123 -12.79 -14.94 29.32
CA LEU A 123 -13.49 -15.54 28.19
C LEU A 123 -12.53 -15.87 27.05
N ILE A 124 -11.52 -15.05 26.81
CA ILE A 124 -10.50 -15.27 25.76
C ILE A 124 -9.68 -16.53 26.09
N LEU A 125 -9.32 -16.69 27.36
CA LEU A 125 -8.52 -17.83 27.85
C LEU A 125 -9.36 -19.10 28.01
N GLY A 126 -10.60 -18.96 28.46
CA GLY A 126 -11.50 -20.07 28.79
C GLY A 126 -12.26 -20.65 27.60
N TRP A 127 -12.53 -19.86 26.56
CA TRP A 127 -13.36 -20.29 25.43
C TRP A 127 -12.54 -21.01 24.36
N GLY A 128 -12.63 -22.33 24.33
CA GLY A 128 -11.87 -23.20 23.41
C GLY A 128 -11.99 -22.79 21.93
N ARG A 129 -13.21 -22.55 21.46
CA ARG A 129 -13.48 -22.13 20.08
C ARG A 129 -12.86 -20.79 19.72
N LEU A 130 -12.90 -19.79 20.61
CA LEU A 130 -12.26 -18.51 20.37
C LEU A 130 -10.73 -18.66 20.28
N LYS A 131 -10.12 -19.50 21.11
CA LYS A 131 -8.69 -19.82 21.00
C LYS A 131 -8.34 -20.46 19.65
N GLU A 132 -9.17 -21.36 19.15
CA GLU A 132 -8.98 -21.99 17.83
C GLU A 132 -9.11 -20.98 16.69
N TRP A 133 -10.09 -20.08 16.76
CA TRP A 133 -10.24 -18.99 15.81
C TRP A 133 -9.02 -18.06 15.84
N MET A 134 -8.60 -17.63 17.02
CA MET A 134 -7.41 -16.77 17.18
C MET A 134 -6.14 -17.46 16.71
N LYS A 135 -5.98 -18.76 16.94
CA LYS A 135 -4.85 -19.54 16.39
C LYS A 135 -4.86 -19.56 14.87
N SER A 136 -6.03 -19.76 14.26
CA SER A 136 -6.20 -19.82 12.80
C SER A 136 -6.02 -18.44 12.15
N ASP A 137 -6.46 -17.38 12.82
CA ASP A 137 -6.43 -16.01 12.29
C ASP A 137 -5.20 -15.21 12.74
N ARG A 138 -4.26 -15.81 13.50
CA ARG A 138 -3.16 -15.09 14.16
C ARG A 138 -2.35 -14.22 13.20
N THR A 139 -1.99 -14.75 12.03
CA THR A 139 -1.22 -14.00 11.02
C THR A 139 -1.98 -12.76 10.55
N PHE A 140 -3.25 -12.93 10.18
CA PHE A 140 -4.11 -11.83 9.72
C PHE A 140 -4.34 -10.79 10.82
N ARG A 141 -4.67 -11.24 12.04
CA ARG A 141 -4.90 -10.34 13.18
C ARG A 141 -3.67 -9.55 13.59
N THR A 142 -2.50 -10.19 13.54
CA THR A 142 -1.22 -9.51 13.81
C THR A 142 -0.92 -8.44 12.76
N TRP A 143 -1.13 -8.76 11.48
CA TRP A 143 -1.02 -7.78 10.40
C TRP A 143 -2.02 -6.62 10.58
N GLN A 144 -3.28 -6.91 10.91
CA GLN A 144 -4.32 -5.89 11.07
C GLN A 144 -4.04 -4.94 12.24
N GLU A 145 -3.50 -5.45 13.35
CA GLU A 145 -3.07 -4.57 14.47
C GLU A 145 -1.89 -3.67 14.08
N ARG A 146 -0.93 -4.17 13.28
CA ARG A 146 0.15 -3.34 12.72
C ARG A 146 -0.39 -2.28 11.78
N LEU A 147 -1.31 -2.65 10.88
CA LEU A 147 -1.99 -1.73 9.97
C LEU A 147 -2.65 -0.59 10.74
N ARG A 148 -3.41 -0.90 11.79
CA ARG A 148 -4.07 0.10 12.65
C ARG A 148 -3.06 1.01 13.37
N GLY A 149 -1.88 0.50 13.71
CA GLY A 149 -0.78 1.31 14.22
C GLY A 149 -0.33 2.37 13.21
N VAL A 150 -0.13 1.97 11.96
CA VAL A 150 0.25 2.89 10.88
C VAL A 150 -0.88 3.87 10.55
N MET A 151 -2.12 3.42 10.53
CA MET A 151 -3.30 4.28 10.31
C MET A 151 -3.40 5.39 11.35
N ARG A 152 -3.24 5.07 12.65
CA ARG A 152 -3.23 6.09 13.70
C ARG A 152 -2.12 7.11 13.50
N GLN A 153 -0.93 6.68 13.05
CA GLN A 153 0.14 7.61 12.73
C GLN A 153 -0.25 8.54 11.57
N TRP A 154 -0.86 7.99 10.52
CA TRP A 154 -1.36 8.76 9.38
C TRP A 154 -2.40 9.81 9.80
N GLU A 155 -3.36 9.43 10.64
CA GLU A 155 -4.38 10.33 11.20
C GLU A 155 -3.75 11.46 12.04
N VAL A 156 -2.81 11.13 12.94
CA VAL A 156 -2.10 12.11 13.77
C VAL A 156 -1.26 13.09 12.93
N THR A 157 -0.73 12.63 11.79
CA THR A 157 -0.02 13.49 10.83
C THR A 157 -0.95 14.30 9.92
N ASN A 158 -2.23 14.41 10.25
CA ASN A 158 -3.25 15.09 9.44
C ASN A 158 -3.33 14.54 8.01
N ASN A 159 -3.28 13.21 7.90
CA ASN A 159 -3.36 12.45 6.66
C ASN A 159 -2.19 12.67 5.68
N ASP A 160 -0.98 12.88 6.20
CA ASP A 160 0.24 13.07 5.40
C ASP A 160 0.51 11.88 4.45
N GLU A 161 0.81 12.16 3.19
CA GLU A 161 1.04 11.12 2.18
C GLU A 161 2.28 10.26 2.49
N GLY A 162 3.27 10.80 3.21
CA GLY A 162 4.47 10.07 3.62
C GLY A 162 4.21 9.02 4.72
N ALA A 163 3.08 9.11 5.42
CA ALA A 163 2.64 8.11 6.39
C ALA A 163 1.79 6.97 5.77
N LEU A 164 1.47 7.06 4.46
CA LEU A 164 0.78 5.98 3.74
C LEU A 164 1.70 4.75 3.55
N LEU A 165 1.07 3.59 3.36
CA LEU A 165 1.79 2.35 3.10
C LEU A 165 2.54 2.44 1.77
N HIS A 166 3.73 1.87 1.73
CA HIS A 166 4.55 1.76 0.54
C HIS A 166 5.35 0.45 0.56
N GLY A 167 5.91 0.06 -0.58
CA GLY A 167 6.75 -1.13 -0.69
C GLY A 167 6.07 -2.41 -0.20
N VAL A 168 6.77 -3.18 0.63
CA VAL A 168 6.32 -4.49 1.13
C VAL A 168 5.03 -4.40 1.99
N PRO A 169 4.90 -3.49 2.97
CA PRO A 169 3.65 -3.31 3.72
C PRO A 169 2.41 -3.06 2.84
N LEU A 170 2.57 -2.31 1.74
CA LEU A 170 1.46 -2.05 0.81
C LEU A 170 1.11 -3.31 0.00
N ALA A 171 2.11 -4.08 -0.45
CA ALA A 171 1.87 -5.34 -1.16
C ALA A 171 1.15 -6.36 -0.25
N GLU A 172 1.60 -6.50 1.00
CA GLU A 172 0.94 -7.37 1.99
C GLU A 172 -0.51 -6.93 2.24
N ALA A 173 -0.76 -5.61 2.34
CA ALA A 173 -2.12 -5.10 2.50
C ALA A 173 -3.02 -5.36 1.27
N GLU A 174 -2.46 -5.27 0.06
CA GLU A 174 -3.17 -5.60 -1.18
C GLU A 174 -3.54 -7.09 -1.24
N ASP A 175 -2.63 -7.98 -0.83
CA ASP A 175 -2.89 -9.42 -0.76
C ASP A 175 -4.00 -9.76 0.24
N TRP A 176 -3.99 -9.17 1.44
CA TRP A 176 -5.05 -9.36 2.42
C TRP A 176 -6.38 -8.77 1.95
N LEU A 177 -6.37 -7.63 1.27
CA LEU A 177 -7.56 -7.02 0.70
C LEU A 177 -8.22 -7.93 -0.34
N GLN A 178 -7.44 -8.68 -1.12
CA GLN A 178 -7.97 -9.66 -2.08
C GLN A 178 -8.56 -10.90 -1.39
N GLN A 179 -7.90 -11.40 -0.34
CA GLN A 179 -8.27 -12.66 0.31
C GLN A 179 -9.41 -12.51 1.33
N ARG A 180 -9.43 -11.41 2.09
CA ARG A 180 -10.30 -11.22 3.27
C ARG A 180 -10.97 -9.85 3.29
N ARG A 181 -11.36 -9.32 2.13
CA ARG A 181 -11.94 -7.96 1.98
C ARG A 181 -13.07 -7.67 2.97
N GLU A 182 -13.92 -8.66 3.23
CA GLU A 182 -15.06 -8.52 4.12
C GLU A 182 -14.64 -8.37 5.58
N GLU A 183 -13.47 -8.85 5.98
CA GLU A 183 -12.98 -8.80 7.37
C GLU A 183 -12.14 -7.56 7.68
N ILE A 184 -11.90 -6.73 6.67
CA ILE A 184 -11.17 -5.46 6.76
C ILE A 184 -12.20 -4.33 6.85
N SER A 185 -12.07 -3.51 7.89
CA SER A 185 -13.04 -2.46 8.19
C SER A 185 -13.08 -1.39 7.09
N SER A 186 -14.16 -0.60 7.05
CA SER A 186 -14.25 0.50 6.08
C SER A 186 -13.08 1.49 6.20
N PRO A 187 -12.69 1.97 7.40
CA PRO A 187 -11.53 2.85 7.56
C PRO A 187 -10.22 2.21 7.08
N GLU A 188 -10.00 0.93 7.38
CA GLU A 188 -8.81 0.20 6.94
C GLU A 188 -8.74 0.11 5.41
N ARG A 189 -9.86 -0.21 4.75
CA ARG A 189 -9.93 -0.26 3.28
C ARG A 189 -9.64 1.10 2.67
N VAL A 190 -10.21 2.18 3.19
CA VAL A 190 -9.95 3.55 2.72
C VAL A 190 -8.46 3.90 2.81
N PHE A 191 -7.80 3.55 3.91
CA PHE A 191 -6.38 3.79 4.08
C PHE A 191 -5.51 3.01 3.08
N ILE A 192 -5.82 1.72 2.87
CA ILE A 192 -5.13 0.88 1.87
C ILE A 192 -5.35 1.45 0.46
N GLU A 193 -6.59 1.80 0.11
CA GLU A 193 -6.94 2.37 -1.20
C GLU A 193 -6.23 3.70 -1.47
N LYS A 194 -6.09 4.58 -0.46
CA LYS A 194 -5.27 5.80 -0.57
C LYS A 194 -3.80 5.49 -0.83
N SER A 195 -3.25 4.49 -0.14
CA SER A 195 -1.87 4.06 -0.32
C SER A 195 -1.62 3.50 -1.73
N LEU A 196 -2.57 2.70 -2.25
CA LEU A 196 -2.55 2.19 -3.63
C LEU A 196 -2.63 3.34 -4.64
N GLY A 197 -3.52 4.31 -4.41
CA GLY A 197 -3.65 5.50 -5.26
C GLY A 197 -2.36 6.32 -5.35
N LEU A 198 -1.68 6.52 -4.22
CA LEU A 198 -0.37 7.19 -4.18
C LEU A 198 0.68 6.42 -4.99
N ARG A 199 0.79 5.11 -4.79
CA ARG A 199 1.72 4.25 -5.56
C ARG A 199 1.51 4.40 -7.06
N ASP A 200 0.26 4.35 -7.51
CA ASP A 200 -0.07 4.42 -8.93
C ASP A 200 0.21 5.81 -9.52
N ARG A 201 -0.02 6.88 -8.73
CA ARG A 201 0.34 8.25 -9.12
C ARG A 201 1.86 8.40 -9.30
N LEU A 202 2.65 7.97 -8.32
CA LEU A 202 4.11 8.06 -8.37
C LEU A 202 4.70 7.25 -9.53
N ARG A 203 4.16 6.05 -9.81
CA ARG A 203 4.57 5.23 -10.96
C ARG A 203 4.32 5.92 -12.29
N ARG A 204 3.16 6.58 -12.45
CA ARG A 204 2.84 7.34 -13.67
C ARG A 204 3.80 8.52 -13.85
N GLU A 205 4.08 9.26 -12.79
CA GLU A 205 5.02 10.39 -12.82
C GLU A 205 6.44 9.95 -13.18
N GLU A 206 6.92 8.82 -12.64
CA GLU A 206 8.23 8.28 -12.96
C GLU A 206 8.32 7.83 -14.42
N GLU A 207 7.30 7.14 -14.93
CA GLU A 207 7.26 6.70 -16.33
C GLU A 207 7.22 7.91 -17.27
N GLU A 208 6.41 8.93 -16.97
CA GLU A 208 6.39 10.18 -17.75
C GLU A 208 7.75 10.87 -17.77
N ARG A 209 8.43 10.94 -16.62
CA ARG A 209 9.76 11.52 -16.51
C ARG A 209 10.75 10.75 -17.38
N ARG A 210 10.75 9.41 -17.28
CA ARG A 210 11.61 8.53 -18.07
C ARG A 210 11.36 8.71 -19.57
N GLN A 211 10.11 8.83 -19.99
CA GLN A 211 9.75 9.09 -21.39
C GLN A 211 10.25 10.47 -21.86
N ARG A 212 10.13 11.51 -21.03
CA ARG A 212 10.65 12.86 -21.35
C ARG A 212 12.17 12.84 -21.50
N GLU A 213 12.90 12.17 -20.61
CA GLU A 213 14.35 12.01 -20.68
C GLU A 213 14.77 11.29 -21.97
N LEU A 214 14.13 10.18 -22.32
CA LEU A 214 14.37 9.45 -23.57
C LEU A 214 14.07 10.29 -24.82
N GLN A 215 13.00 11.10 -24.80
CA GLN A 215 12.67 11.99 -25.90
C GLN A 215 13.71 13.10 -26.06
N GLN A 216 14.18 13.69 -24.96
CA GLN A 216 15.24 14.69 -24.98
C GLN A 216 16.54 14.10 -25.52
N GLU A 217 16.93 12.90 -25.09
CA GLU A 217 18.12 12.22 -25.60
C GLU A 217 18.02 11.94 -27.12
N LYS A 218 16.86 11.44 -27.59
CA LYS A 218 16.61 11.24 -29.03
C LYS A 218 16.71 12.54 -29.82
N LYS A 219 16.15 13.64 -29.30
CA LYS A 219 16.24 14.97 -29.93
C LYS A 219 17.70 15.46 -29.97
N ALA A 220 18.45 15.32 -28.88
CA ALA A 220 19.85 15.70 -28.79
C ALA A 220 20.72 14.90 -29.79
N ARG A 221 20.52 13.58 -29.89
CA ARG A 221 21.22 12.72 -30.86
C ARG A 221 20.93 13.16 -32.31
N LYS A 222 19.65 13.41 -32.66
CA LYS A 222 19.28 13.90 -34.00
C LYS A 222 19.92 15.26 -34.30
N ALA A 223 19.92 16.18 -33.35
CA ALA A 223 20.55 17.49 -33.50
C ALA A 223 22.08 17.41 -33.68
N ALA A 224 22.75 16.46 -33.01
CA ALA A 224 24.18 16.21 -33.19
C ALA A 224 24.50 15.63 -34.58
N GLN A 225 23.66 14.71 -35.07
CA GLN A 225 23.78 14.13 -36.42
C GLN A 225 23.53 15.17 -37.52
N THR A 226 22.55 16.07 -37.35
CA THR A 226 22.32 17.14 -38.33
C THR A 226 23.46 18.17 -38.33
N ARG A 227 23.99 18.55 -37.16
CA ARG A 227 25.15 19.45 -37.08
C ARG A 227 26.39 18.88 -37.77
N THR A 228 26.70 17.60 -37.56
CA THR A 228 27.84 16.94 -38.19
C THR A 228 27.65 16.80 -39.71
N GLY A 229 26.46 16.42 -40.17
CA GLY A 229 26.15 16.37 -41.61
C GLY A 229 26.28 17.72 -42.32
N VAL A 230 25.76 18.80 -41.70
CA VAL A 230 25.88 20.16 -42.24
C VAL A 230 27.34 20.63 -42.31
N ALA A 231 28.16 20.31 -41.29
CA ALA A 231 29.57 20.65 -41.29
C ALA A 231 30.36 19.93 -42.40
N ILE A 232 30.08 18.65 -42.66
CA ILE A 232 30.72 17.92 -43.76
C ILE A 232 30.31 18.52 -45.11
N ALA A 233 29.02 18.80 -45.33
CA ALA A 233 28.52 19.36 -46.58
C ALA A 233 29.09 20.76 -46.88
N SER A 234 29.21 21.63 -45.86
CA SER A 234 29.81 22.95 -46.03
C SER A 234 31.29 22.87 -46.38
N THR A 235 32.03 21.93 -45.77
CA THR A 235 33.45 21.71 -46.09
C THR A 235 33.63 21.28 -47.55
N ILE A 236 32.81 20.34 -48.03
CA ILE A 236 32.82 19.89 -49.44
C ILE A 236 32.53 21.05 -50.40
N LEU A 237 31.53 21.89 -50.10
CA LEU A 237 31.18 23.05 -50.92
C LEU A 237 32.31 24.08 -51.00
N VAL A 238 32.97 24.39 -49.87
CA VAL A 238 34.10 25.32 -49.85
C VAL A 238 35.28 24.76 -50.65
N SER A 239 35.58 23.46 -50.52
CA SER A 239 36.63 22.81 -51.31
C SER A 239 36.31 22.83 -52.81
N ALA A 240 35.07 22.53 -53.21
CA ALA A 240 34.64 22.57 -54.60
C ALA A 240 34.74 23.99 -55.19
N ALA A 241 34.33 25.01 -54.45
CA ALA A 241 34.46 26.41 -54.85
C ALA A 241 35.94 26.84 -54.99
N ALA A 242 36.81 26.41 -54.07
CA ALA A 242 38.25 26.70 -54.14
C ALA A 242 38.90 26.04 -55.36
N ILE A 243 38.56 24.79 -55.68
CA ILE A 243 39.04 24.08 -56.88
C ILE A 243 38.57 24.81 -58.16
N PHE A 244 37.30 25.21 -58.20
CA PHE A 244 36.75 25.96 -59.35
C PHE A 244 37.44 27.31 -59.55
N ALA A 245 37.62 28.08 -58.47
CA ALA A 245 38.32 29.36 -58.51
C ALA A 245 39.79 29.20 -58.95
N PHE A 246 40.49 28.17 -58.47
CA PHE A 246 41.85 27.86 -58.90
C PHE A 246 41.92 27.51 -60.39
N HIS A 247 40.96 26.72 -60.88
CA HIS A 247 40.88 26.38 -62.30
C HIS A 247 40.61 27.62 -63.17
N GLN A 248 39.69 28.50 -62.77
CA GLN A 248 39.43 29.76 -63.47
C GLN A 248 40.66 30.67 -63.49
N TRP A 249 41.35 30.83 -62.36
CA TRP A 249 42.56 31.63 -62.27
C TRP A 249 43.65 31.12 -63.23
N ASN A 250 43.80 29.80 -63.33
CA ASN A 250 44.77 29.18 -64.22
C ASN A 250 44.44 29.40 -65.71
N GLU A 251 43.15 29.35 -66.09
CA GLU A 251 42.72 29.67 -67.45
C GLU A 251 42.92 31.15 -67.80
N VAL A 252 42.64 32.07 -66.87
CA VAL A 252 42.91 33.50 -67.08
C VAL A 252 44.41 33.76 -67.27
N GLN A 253 45.27 33.07 -66.52
CA GLN A 253 46.72 33.17 -66.69
C GLN A 253 47.18 32.64 -68.06
N LYS A 254 46.60 31.55 -68.56
CA LYS A 254 46.86 31.06 -69.92
C LYS A 254 46.44 32.08 -70.97
N GLN A 255 45.25 32.66 -70.83
CA GLN A 255 44.76 33.69 -71.74
C GLN A 255 45.65 34.93 -71.73
N TYR A 256 46.08 35.39 -70.56
CA TYR A 256 46.98 36.54 -70.43
C TYR A 256 48.33 36.30 -71.13
N LYS A 257 48.93 35.11 -70.93
CA LYS A 257 50.18 34.73 -71.61
C LYS A 257 50.01 34.69 -73.12
N ASN A 258 48.92 34.08 -73.62
CA ASN A 258 48.65 33.99 -75.06
C ASN A 258 48.39 35.36 -75.69
N ALA A 259 47.63 36.24 -75.02
CA ALA A 259 47.39 37.60 -75.48
C ALA A 259 48.67 38.43 -75.53
N LYS A 260 49.56 38.27 -74.54
CA LYS A 260 50.88 38.92 -74.52
C LYS A 260 51.77 38.44 -75.66
N LEU A 261 51.83 37.13 -75.90
CA LEU A 261 52.59 36.55 -77.03
C LEU A 261 52.05 37.05 -78.38
N GLN A 262 50.73 37.17 -78.53
CA GLN A 262 50.14 37.74 -79.75
C GLN A 262 50.46 39.23 -79.92
N ALA A 263 50.42 40.01 -78.84
CA ALA A 263 50.79 41.42 -78.88
C ALA A 263 52.26 41.61 -79.26
N GLU A 264 53.17 40.84 -78.66
CA GLU A 264 54.61 40.84 -78.98
C GLU A 264 54.89 40.39 -80.42
N SER A 265 54.14 39.41 -80.95
CA SER A 265 54.27 39.00 -82.36
C SER A 265 53.80 40.08 -83.35
N LYS A 266 52.79 40.88 -82.97
CA LYS A 266 52.28 41.99 -83.79
C LYS A 266 53.21 43.19 -83.78
N THR A 267 53.83 43.53 -82.65
CA THR A 267 54.88 44.57 -82.61
C THR A 267 56.17 44.12 -83.31
N ALA A 268 56.53 42.84 -83.22
CA ALA A 268 57.63 42.29 -84.01
C ALA A 268 57.34 42.31 -85.52
N SER A 269 56.10 42.08 -85.96
CA SER A 269 55.74 42.14 -87.38
C SER A 269 55.56 43.58 -87.90
N GLY A 270 55.14 44.52 -87.04
CA GLY A 270 55.00 45.94 -87.40
C GLY A 270 56.33 46.69 -87.55
N THR A 271 57.41 46.21 -86.93
CA THR A 271 58.75 46.82 -87.03
C THR A 271 59.47 46.44 -88.34
N TYR A 272 59.10 45.35 -89.00
CA TYR A 272 59.62 45.00 -90.33
C TYR A 272 59.01 45.79 -91.50
N ASN A 273 57.91 46.53 -91.28
CA ASN A 273 57.21 47.28 -92.34
C ASN A 273 57.59 48.77 -92.42
N LEU A 274 58.60 49.23 -91.66
CA LEU A 274 59.09 50.62 -91.66
C LEU A 274 60.52 50.77 -92.23
N MET A 275 61.07 49.73 -92.87
CA MET A 275 62.40 49.74 -93.49
C MET A 275 62.40 49.42 -94.99
N GLY A 276 61.29 49.68 -95.68
CA GLY A 276 61.13 49.59 -97.13
C GLY A 276 60.74 50.92 -97.74
#